data_AF-A0A382AQ65-F1
#
_entry.id   AF-A0A382AQ65-F1
#
_cell.length_a   1.000
_cell.length_b   1.000
_cell.length_c   1.000
_cell.angle_alpha   90.00
_cell.angle_beta   90.00
_cell.angle_gamma   90.00
#
_symmetry.space_group_name_H-M   'P 1'
#
loop_
_entity.id
_entity.type
_entity.pdbx_description
1 polymer ?
#
loop_
_entity_poly.entity_id
_entity_poly.type
_entity_poly.pdbx_seq_one_letter_code
_entity_poly.pdbx_strand_id
1 'polypeptide(L)'
;MIEASVSFWVFIGRFHHLANHFPIVLIILTFFIEFATRIGFFRKLKPAIAPLLFLAAISGVFASLLGYVLYQAGDYQGDLVILHMWLGIAVSTTALITYFVKVLTLPIKNKIKNNLYLTLLAITAGTVVIAGHQGGSLGHGKGYLTEYMPQVLRSIAGLPSRRPVVIKITDLQEAIVFNDIVAPIFESRCLTCHKQENNKSGLSLETPEGIQVGGENGPSLIPGNSEMSEIVKR
;
A
#
# COMPACT_ATOMS: atom_id res chain seq x y z
N MET A 1 -12.78 11.31 29.93
CA MET A 1 -13.29 12.05 28.74
C MET A 1 -12.29 12.09 27.59
N ILE A 2 -10.98 12.24 27.81
CA ILE A 2 -9.96 12.29 26.74
C ILE A 2 -9.75 10.91 26.07
N GLU A 3 -9.81 9.80 26.80
CA GLU A 3 -9.71 8.46 26.21
C GLU A 3 -10.91 8.10 25.31
N ALA A 4 -12.10 8.60 25.63
CA ALA A 4 -13.32 8.34 24.86
C ALA A 4 -13.35 9.09 23.52
N SER A 5 -12.71 10.26 23.42
CA SER A 5 -12.60 10.98 22.15
C SER A 5 -11.54 10.36 21.24
N VAL A 6 -10.41 9.92 21.79
CA VAL A 6 -9.37 9.22 21.02
C VAL A 6 -9.91 7.92 20.43
N SER A 7 -10.63 7.11 21.22
CA SER A 7 -11.22 5.85 20.73
C SER A 7 -12.25 6.04 19.62
N PHE A 8 -13.06 7.11 19.68
CA PHE A 8 -14.02 7.44 18.63
C PHE A 8 -13.33 7.80 17.30
N TRP A 9 -12.27 8.61 17.32
CA TRP A 9 -11.56 8.98 16.09
C TRP A 9 -10.84 7.80 15.45
N VAL A 10 -10.25 6.91 16.26
CA VAL A 10 -9.65 5.65 15.75
C VAL A 10 -10.72 4.79 15.08
N PHE A 11 -11.90 4.64 15.69
CA PHE A 11 -13.03 3.92 15.10
C PHE A 11 -13.43 4.50 13.73
N ILE A 12 -13.56 5.82 13.62
CA ILE A 12 -13.89 6.50 12.37
C ILE A 12 -12.77 6.32 11.32
N GLY A 13 -11.50 6.47 11.70
CA GLY A 13 -10.37 6.31 10.80
C GLY A 13 -10.31 4.94 10.14
N ARG A 14 -10.71 3.88 10.84
CA ARG A 14 -10.73 2.50 10.30
C ARG A 14 -11.65 2.33 9.08
N PHE A 15 -12.64 3.21 8.89
CA PHE A 15 -13.45 3.22 7.68
C PHE A 15 -12.68 3.66 6.42
N HIS A 16 -11.45 4.16 6.54
CA HIS A 16 -10.59 4.49 5.40
C HIS A 16 -10.47 3.32 4.40
N HIS A 17 -10.30 2.09 4.89
CA HIS A 17 -10.19 0.90 4.03
C HIS A 17 -11.45 0.67 3.21
N LEU A 18 -12.64 0.90 3.79
CA LEU A 18 -13.90 0.80 3.04
C LEU A 18 -14.06 1.98 2.08
N ALA A 19 -13.80 3.19 2.56
CA ALA A 19 -13.97 4.42 1.81
C ALA A 19 -13.07 4.48 0.57
N ASN A 20 -11.87 3.89 0.61
CA ASN A 20 -10.92 3.91 -0.51
C ASN A 20 -11.43 3.19 -1.77
N HIS A 21 -12.37 2.24 -1.64
CA HIS A 21 -12.86 1.45 -2.76
C HIS A 21 -13.61 2.34 -3.78
N PHE A 22 -14.32 3.35 -3.29
CA PHE A 22 -15.10 4.27 -4.13
C PHE A 22 -14.24 5.08 -5.10
N PRO A 23 -13.27 5.91 -4.66
CA PRO A 23 -12.46 6.71 -5.56
C PRO A 23 -11.64 5.83 -6.51
N ILE A 24 -11.09 4.71 -6.03
CA ILE A 24 -10.31 3.79 -6.85
C ILE A 24 -11.14 3.26 -8.02
N VAL A 25 -12.31 2.67 -7.73
CA VAL A 25 -13.17 2.09 -8.76
C VAL A 25 -13.68 3.17 -9.70
N LEU A 26 -14.12 4.31 -9.19
CA LEU A 26 -14.68 5.38 -10.02
C LEU A 26 -13.64 6.01 -10.96
N ILE A 27 -12.40 6.23 -10.50
CA ILE A 27 -11.32 6.78 -11.33
C ILE A 27 -10.96 5.79 -12.45
N ILE A 28 -10.73 4.53 -12.10
CA ILE A 28 -10.34 3.49 -13.06
C ILE A 28 -11.46 3.23 -14.07
N LEU A 29 -12.71 3.15 -13.61
CA LEU A 29 -13.88 3.01 -14.48
C LEU A 29 -14.01 4.21 -15.44
N THR A 30 -13.86 5.43 -14.93
CA THR A 30 -13.90 6.65 -15.76
C THR A 30 -12.81 6.62 -16.83
N PHE A 31 -11.58 6.24 -16.48
CA PHE A 31 -10.47 6.12 -17.42
C PHE A 31 -10.82 5.16 -18.57
N PHE A 32 -11.34 3.97 -18.26
CA PHE A 32 -11.72 3.00 -19.29
C PHE A 32 -12.94 3.42 -20.11
N ILE A 33 -13.95 4.06 -19.51
CA ILE A 33 -15.09 4.61 -20.26
C ILE A 33 -14.64 5.73 -21.21
N GLU A 34 -13.79 6.65 -20.75
CA GLU A 34 -13.26 7.73 -21.60
C GLU A 34 -12.41 7.17 -22.74
N PHE A 35 -11.59 6.14 -22.49
CA PHE A 35 -10.86 5.43 -23.53
C PHE A 35 -11.80 4.75 -24.54
N ALA A 36 -12.74 3.93 -24.06
CA ALA A 36 -13.69 3.18 -24.90
C ALA A 36 -14.54 4.11 -25.78
N THR A 37 -15.04 5.21 -25.21
CA THR A 37 -15.84 6.20 -25.93
C THR A 37 -15.09 6.95 -27.02
N ARG A 38 -13.75 7.00 -26.94
CA ARG A 38 -12.88 7.60 -27.97
C ARG A 38 -12.57 6.64 -29.10
N ILE A 39 -12.35 5.36 -28.81
CA ILE A 39 -12.20 4.32 -29.85
C ILE A 39 -13.53 3.91 -30.49
N GLY A 40 -14.65 4.47 -30.05
CA GLY A 40 -15.96 4.34 -30.69
C GLY A 40 -16.94 3.41 -29.97
N PHE A 41 -16.48 2.69 -28.94
CA PHE A 41 -17.32 1.84 -28.10
C PHE A 41 -18.10 2.65 -27.07
N PHE A 42 -19.26 2.17 -26.62
CA PHE A 42 -20.04 2.77 -25.53
C PHE A 42 -20.26 4.30 -25.59
N ARG A 43 -20.34 4.92 -26.78
CA ARG A 43 -20.46 6.39 -26.94
C ARG A 43 -21.60 7.02 -26.12
N LYS A 44 -22.66 6.26 -25.85
CA LYS A 44 -23.80 6.67 -24.99
C LYS A 44 -23.42 6.91 -23.52
N LEU A 45 -22.27 6.41 -23.05
CA LEU A 45 -21.76 6.62 -21.69
C LEU A 45 -20.99 7.93 -21.52
N LYS A 46 -20.69 8.69 -22.59
CA LYS A 46 -19.98 9.98 -22.49
C LYS A 46 -20.56 10.94 -21.46
N PRO A 47 -21.90 11.11 -21.32
CA PRO A 47 -22.48 12.00 -20.32
C PRO A 47 -22.19 11.57 -18.87
N ALA A 48 -21.92 10.27 -18.62
CA ALA A 48 -21.64 9.76 -17.28
C ALA A 48 -20.23 10.12 -16.78
N ILE A 49 -19.31 10.49 -17.66
CA ILE A 49 -17.89 10.69 -17.32
C ILE A 49 -17.69 11.82 -16.30
N ALA A 50 -18.36 12.96 -16.48
CA ALA A 50 -18.22 14.07 -15.54
C ALA A 50 -18.83 13.78 -14.15
N PRO A 51 -20.05 13.22 -14.03
CA PRO A 51 -20.59 12.75 -12.75
C PRO A 51 -19.70 11.70 -12.06
N LEU A 52 -19.15 10.73 -12.80
CA LEU A 52 -18.25 9.73 -12.22
C LEU A 52 -16.97 10.36 -11.66
N LEU A 53 -16.37 11.32 -12.39
CA LEU A 53 -15.20 12.07 -11.90
C LEU A 53 -15.52 12.92 -10.67
N PHE A 54 -16.70 13.55 -10.63
CA PHE A 54 -17.14 14.31 -9.46
C PHE A 54 -17.24 13.40 -8.22
N LEU A 55 -17.93 12.27 -8.36
CA LEU A 55 -18.08 11.30 -7.28
C LEU A 55 -16.72 10.72 -6.84
N ALA A 56 -15.84 10.41 -7.79
CA ALA A 56 -14.45 10.01 -7.51
C ALA A 56 -13.70 11.08 -6.71
N ALA A 57 -13.79 12.34 -7.09
CA ALA A 57 -13.07 13.43 -6.45
C ALA A 57 -13.55 13.65 -5.01
N ILE A 58 -14.86 13.72 -4.79
CA ILE A 58 -15.44 13.92 -3.45
C ILE A 58 -15.17 12.72 -2.53
N SER A 59 -15.38 11.49 -3.03
CA SER A 59 -15.07 10.28 -2.26
C SER A 59 -13.58 10.13 -1.98
N GLY A 60 -12.71 10.58 -2.90
CA GLY A 60 -11.26 10.65 -2.71
C GLY A 60 -10.88 11.54 -1.54
N VAL A 61 -11.38 12.78 -1.53
CA VAL A 61 -11.15 13.72 -0.41
C VAL A 61 -11.60 13.10 0.91
N PHE A 62 -12.80 12.51 0.95
CA PHE A 62 -13.32 11.85 2.15
C PHE A 62 -12.41 10.68 2.60
N ALA A 63 -11.97 9.82 1.67
CA ALA A 63 -11.06 8.73 1.97
C ALA A 63 -9.70 9.23 2.48
N SER A 64 -9.14 10.31 1.91
CA SER A 64 -7.90 10.93 2.39
C SER A 64 -8.04 11.51 3.80
N LEU A 65 -9.18 12.13 4.13
CA LEU A 65 -9.44 12.64 5.48
C LEU A 65 -9.51 11.50 6.50
N LEU A 66 -10.23 10.42 6.20
CA LEU A 66 -10.27 9.24 7.06
C LEU A 66 -8.88 8.59 7.20
N GLY A 67 -8.10 8.56 6.12
CA GLY A 67 -6.73 8.05 6.14
C GLY A 67 -5.80 8.88 7.03
N TYR A 68 -5.95 10.20 7.02
CA TYR A 68 -5.22 11.08 7.93
C TYR A 68 -5.62 10.87 9.40
N VAL A 69 -6.92 10.69 9.68
CA VAL A 69 -7.39 10.33 11.03
C VAL A 69 -6.80 8.98 11.47
N LEU A 70 -6.75 7.99 10.57
CA LEU A 70 -6.16 6.68 10.85
C LEU A 70 -4.64 6.77 11.09
N TYR A 71 -3.93 7.63 10.35
CA TYR A 71 -2.50 7.88 10.56
C TYR A 71 -2.21 8.42 11.97
N GLN A 72 -3.06 9.33 12.47
CA GLN A 72 -2.93 9.89 13.82
C GLN A 72 -3.16 8.87 14.94
N ALA A 73 -3.77 7.71 14.64
CA ALA A 73 -3.95 6.64 15.62
C ALA A 73 -2.64 5.94 16.02
N GLY A 74 -1.59 6.05 15.21
CA GLY A 74 -0.26 5.48 15.50
C GLY A 74 -0.08 3.99 15.17
N ASP A 75 -1.12 3.29 14.71
CA ASP A 75 -1.09 1.86 14.33
C ASP A 75 -0.12 1.57 13.15
N TYR A 76 0.21 2.58 12.33
CA TYR A 76 1.11 2.48 11.18
C TYR A 76 2.18 3.57 11.25
N GLN A 77 3.46 3.20 11.17
CA GLN A 77 4.60 4.13 11.26
C GLN A 77 5.61 3.91 10.13
N GLY A 78 6.47 4.92 9.90
CA GLY A 78 7.58 4.88 8.94
C GLY A 78 7.31 5.53 7.59
N ASP A 79 8.36 5.60 6.77
CA ASP A 79 8.37 6.35 5.50
C ASP A 79 7.33 5.85 4.48
N LEU A 80 7.02 4.55 4.49
CA LEU A 80 6.04 3.97 3.57
C LEU A 80 4.63 4.50 3.83
N VAL A 81 4.28 4.75 5.10
CA VAL A 81 2.98 5.31 5.49
C VAL A 81 2.89 6.77 5.06
N ILE A 82 3.96 7.54 5.26
CA ILE A 82 4.05 8.94 4.84
C ILE A 82 3.92 9.04 3.31
N LEU A 83 4.63 8.19 2.57
CA LEU A 83 4.55 8.12 1.12
C LEU A 83 3.13 7.78 0.65
N HIS A 84 2.49 6.78 1.26
CA HIS A 84 1.12 6.39 0.94
C HIS A 84 0.12 7.53 1.22
N MET A 85 0.28 8.25 2.33
CA MET A 85 -0.53 9.41 2.68
C MET A 85 -0.43 10.50 1.60
N TRP A 86 0.79 10.85 1.18
CA TRP A 86 1.00 11.84 0.12
C TRP A 86 0.43 11.40 -1.22
N LEU A 87 0.55 10.11 -1.58
CA LEU A 87 -0.11 9.59 -2.78
C LEU A 87 -1.63 9.68 -2.68
N GLY A 88 -2.21 9.39 -1.51
CA GLY A 88 -3.65 9.54 -1.28
C GLY A 88 -4.11 10.99 -1.49
N ILE A 89 -3.39 11.97 -0.94
CA ILE A 89 -3.65 13.40 -1.14
C ILE A 89 -3.49 13.79 -2.62
N ALA A 90 -2.46 13.27 -3.29
CA ALA A 90 -2.23 13.52 -4.71
C ALA A 90 -3.36 12.96 -5.59
N VAL A 91 -3.88 11.77 -5.30
CA VAL A 91 -5.04 11.20 -6.00
C VAL A 91 -6.25 12.14 -5.86
N SER A 92 -6.59 12.54 -4.64
CA SER A 92 -7.73 13.42 -4.37
C SER A 92 -7.60 14.78 -5.04
N THR A 93 -6.42 15.38 -4.97
CA THR A 93 -6.13 16.69 -5.56
C THR A 93 -6.16 16.63 -7.09
N THR A 94 -5.50 15.65 -7.69
CA THR A 94 -5.48 15.50 -9.16
C THR A 94 -6.85 15.09 -9.70
N ALA A 95 -7.64 14.29 -8.98
CA ALA A 95 -9.03 13.97 -9.35
C ALA A 95 -9.91 15.22 -9.35
N LEU A 96 -9.82 16.08 -8.33
CA LEU A 96 -10.53 17.36 -8.29
C LEU A 96 -10.14 18.25 -9.47
N ILE A 97 -8.84 18.43 -9.72
CA ILE A 97 -8.35 19.23 -10.86
C ILE A 97 -8.87 18.63 -12.19
N THR A 98 -8.78 17.31 -12.36
CA THR A 98 -9.27 16.61 -13.55
C THR A 98 -10.77 16.85 -13.78
N TYR A 99 -11.57 16.80 -12.70
CA TYR A 99 -12.99 17.11 -12.76
C TYR A 99 -13.23 18.56 -13.22
N PHE A 100 -12.60 19.56 -12.58
CA PHE A 100 -12.77 20.95 -12.98
C PHE A 100 -12.33 21.19 -14.43
N VAL A 101 -11.20 20.65 -14.86
CA VAL A 101 -10.74 20.76 -16.25
C VAL A 101 -11.76 20.10 -17.20
N LYS A 102 -12.33 18.94 -16.85
CA LYS A 102 -13.40 18.31 -17.64
C LYS A 102 -14.60 19.24 -17.77
N VAL A 103 -15.10 19.80 -16.68
CA VAL A 103 -16.25 20.73 -16.70
C VAL A 103 -15.94 21.96 -17.57
N LEU A 104 -14.75 22.54 -17.43
CA LEU A 104 -14.29 23.69 -18.23
C LEU A 104 -14.08 23.36 -19.72
N THR A 105 -13.88 22.08 -20.07
CA THR A 105 -13.79 21.62 -21.46
C THR A 105 -15.15 21.32 -22.11
N LEU A 106 -16.20 21.04 -21.34
CA LEU A 106 -17.54 20.72 -21.88
C LEU A 106 -18.07 21.79 -22.87
N PRO A 107 -18.02 23.10 -22.56
CA PRO A 107 -18.57 24.12 -23.47
C PRO A 107 -17.65 24.48 -24.64
N ILE A 108 -16.37 24.07 -24.64
CA ILE A 108 -15.36 24.57 -25.59
C ILE A 108 -14.65 23.39 -26.27
N LYS A 109 -14.84 23.25 -27.59
CA LYS A 109 -14.03 22.34 -28.42
C LYS A 109 -12.62 22.90 -28.63
N ASN A 110 -11.75 22.75 -27.64
CA ASN A 110 -10.33 23.12 -27.72
C ASN A 110 -9.43 21.90 -27.55
N LYS A 111 -8.61 21.61 -28.58
CA LYS A 111 -7.68 20.46 -28.61
C LYS A 111 -6.68 20.49 -27.45
N ILE A 112 -6.17 21.67 -27.08
CA ILE A 112 -5.20 21.84 -25.98
C ILE A 112 -5.85 21.45 -24.65
N LYS A 113 -7.02 22.00 -24.34
CA LYS A 113 -7.73 21.70 -23.09
C LYS A 113 -8.15 20.22 -23.01
N ASN A 114 -8.52 19.62 -24.14
CA ASN A 114 -8.85 18.19 -24.23
C ASN A 114 -7.63 17.29 -23.97
N ASN A 115 -6.47 17.64 -24.51
CA ASN A 115 -5.23 16.90 -24.25
C ASN A 115 -4.80 17.06 -22.79
N LEU A 116 -4.89 18.26 -22.21
CA LEU A 116 -4.63 18.49 -20.79
C LEU A 116 -5.53 17.62 -19.89
N TYR A 117 -6.84 17.59 -20.17
CA TYR A 117 -7.78 16.72 -19.47
C TYR A 117 -7.37 15.25 -19.53
N LEU A 118 -7.03 14.74 -20.72
CA LEU A 118 -6.62 13.35 -20.89
C LEU A 118 -5.34 13.01 -20.14
N THR A 119 -4.34 13.90 -20.21
CA THR A 119 -3.09 13.73 -19.48
C THR A 119 -3.34 13.69 -17.98
N LEU A 120 -4.17 14.60 -17.45
CA LEU A 120 -4.53 14.61 -16.04
C LEU A 120 -5.28 13.33 -15.63
N LEU A 121 -6.25 12.87 -16.44
CA LEU A 121 -6.98 11.63 -16.17
C LEU A 121 -6.03 10.42 -16.14
N ALA A 122 -5.08 10.34 -17.08
CA ALA A 122 -4.08 9.27 -17.13
C ALA A 122 -3.14 9.33 -15.92
N ILE A 123 -2.69 10.53 -15.53
CA ILE A 123 -1.88 10.73 -14.32
C ILE A 123 -2.66 10.29 -13.09
N THR A 124 -3.90 10.76 -12.90
CA THR A 124 -4.74 10.38 -11.75
C THR A 124 -4.95 8.86 -11.69
N ALA A 125 -5.26 8.21 -12.81
CA ALA A 125 -5.40 6.75 -12.87
C ALA A 125 -4.09 6.02 -12.54
N GLY A 126 -2.95 6.50 -13.06
CA GLY A 126 -1.63 5.96 -12.74
C GLY A 126 -1.27 6.09 -11.27
N THR A 127 -1.51 7.27 -10.68
CA THR A 127 -1.27 7.51 -9.24
C THR A 127 -2.15 6.60 -8.38
N VAL A 128 -3.40 6.33 -8.76
CA VAL A 128 -4.27 5.36 -8.07
C VAL A 128 -3.65 3.97 -8.05
N VAL A 129 -3.08 3.50 -9.17
CA VAL A 129 -2.41 2.19 -9.24
C VAL A 129 -1.21 2.14 -8.29
N ILE A 130 -0.39 3.20 -8.28
CA ILE A 130 0.79 3.29 -7.39
C ILE A 130 0.34 3.35 -5.92
N ALA A 131 -0.67 4.18 -5.60
CA ALA A 131 -1.22 4.29 -4.26
C ALA A 131 -1.82 2.96 -3.77
N GLY A 132 -2.53 2.24 -4.65
CA GLY A 132 -3.08 0.91 -4.37
C GLY A 132 -1.99 -0.13 -4.10
N HIS A 133 -0.90 -0.11 -4.88
CA HIS A 133 0.26 -0.99 -4.63
C HIS A 133 0.89 -0.74 -3.26
N GLN A 134 1.09 0.53 -2.90
CA GLN A 134 1.64 0.89 -1.59
C GLN A 134 0.68 0.57 -0.44
N GLY A 135 -0.62 0.83 -0.62
CA GLY A 135 -1.65 0.46 0.36
C GLY A 135 -1.69 -1.05 0.60
N GLY A 136 -1.57 -1.86 -0.46
CA GLY A 136 -1.41 -3.31 -0.34
C GLY A 136 -0.13 -3.71 0.40
N SER A 137 0.98 -3.01 0.14
CA SER A 137 2.27 -3.26 0.78
C SER A 137 2.28 -2.89 2.27
N LEU A 138 1.48 -1.91 2.70
CA LEU A 138 1.26 -1.61 4.12
C LEU A 138 0.54 -2.77 4.83
N GLY A 139 -0.41 -3.42 4.15
CA GLY A 139 -1.17 -4.53 4.72
C GLY A 139 -0.47 -5.89 4.67
N HIS A 140 0.34 -6.14 3.63
CA HIS A 140 0.91 -7.46 3.33
C HIS A 140 2.44 -7.50 3.31
N GLY A 141 3.11 -6.37 3.60
CA GLY A 141 4.56 -6.24 3.53
C GLY A 141 5.05 -5.79 2.14
N LYS A 142 6.26 -5.21 2.11
CA LYS A 142 6.90 -4.77 0.86
C LYS A 142 7.18 -5.96 -0.05
N GLY A 143 6.94 -5.77 -1.34
CA GLY A 143 7.22 -6.81 -2.34
C GLY A 143 6.15 -7.89 -2.45
N TYR A 144 5.00 -7.75 -1.76
CA TYR A 144 3.91 -8.73 -1.83
C TYR A 144 3.48 -9.08 -3.28
N LEU A 145 3.28 -8.08 -4.13
CA LEU A 145 2.92 -8.33 -5.55
C LEU A 145 4.06 -8.95 -6.35
N THR A 146 5.31 -8.72 -5.97
CA THR A 146 6.48 -9.20 -6.71
C THR A 146 6.98 -10.54 -6.18
N GLU A 147 6.56 -10.97 -4.99
CA GLU A 147 7.02 -12.18 -4.31
C GLU A 147 6.90 -13.41 -5.22
N TYR A 148 5.73 -13.61 -5.82
CA TYR A 148 5.44 -14.72 -6.72
C TYR A 148 5.58 -14.38 -8.20
N MET A 149 6.20 -13.24 -8.54
CA MET A 149 6.33 -12.83 -9.93
C MET A 149 7.16 -13.83 -10.75
N PRO A 150 6.65 -14.33 -11.89
CA PRO A 150 7.40 -15.21 -12.78
C PRO A 150 8.77 -14.64 -13.17
N GLN A 151 9.74 -15.52 -13.35
CA GLN A 151 11.13 -15.14 -13.63
C GLN A 151 11.27 -14.23 -14.86
N VAL A 152 10.47 -14.47 -15.90
CA VAL A 152 10.42 -13.63 -17.11
C VAL A 152 10.04 -12.18 -16.76
N LEU A 153 8.96 -12.00 -15.99
CA LEU A 153 8.50 -10.67 -15.58
C LEU A 153 9.46 -9.99 -14.62
N ARG A 154 10.14 -10.74 -13.73
CA ARG A 154 11.20 -10.21 -12.86
C ARG A 154 12.36 -9.61 -13.66
N SER A 155 12.81 -10.32 -14.71
CA SER A 155 13.89 -9.83 -15.57
C SER A 155 13.52 -8.54 -16.29
N ILE A 156 12.28 -8.43 -16.78
CA ILE A 156 11.75 -7.22 -17.44
C ILE A 156 11.64 -6.07 -16.44
N ALA A 157 11.24 -6.36 -15.20
CA ALA A 157 11.11 -5.38 -14.13
C ALA A 157 12.45 -4.97 -13.48
N GLY A 158 13.59 -5.52 -13.93
CA GLY A 158 14.90 -5.24 -13.35
C GLY A 158 15.11 -5.79 -11.93
N LEU A 159 14.32 -6.79 -11.54
CA LEU A 159 14.39 -7.41 -10.22
C LEU A 159 15.32 -8.63 -10.20
N PRO A 160 15.98 -8.92 -9.06
CA PRO A 160 16.87 -10.06 -8.96
C PRO A 160 16.13 -11.38 -9.19
N SER A 161 16.85 -12.34 -9.74
CA SER A 161 16.36 -13.71 -9.96
C SER A 161 16.01 -14.36 -8.62
N ARG A 162 14.74 -14.76 -8.42
CA ARG A 162 14.36 -15.56 -7.26
C ARG A 162 14.75 -17.01 -7.54
N ARG A 163 15.93 -17.43 -7.11
CA ARG A 163 16.24 -18.85 -6.97
C ARG A 163 15.58 -19.33 -5.67
N PRO A 164 14.76 -20.40 -5.67
CA PRO A 164 14.37 -21.00 -4.41
C PRO A 164 15.65 -21.38 -3.68
N VAL A 165 15.88 -20.79 -2.50
CA VAL A 165 17.00 -21.19 -1.65
C VAL A 165 16.63 -22.54 -1.08
N VAL A 166 16.95 -23.60 -1.81
CA VAL A 166 16.93 -24.95 -1.25
C VAL A 166 18.23 -25.10 -0.46
N ILE A 167 18.19 -24.70 0.82
CA ILE A 167 19.30 -24.97 1.72
C ILE A 167 19.30 -26.46 1.97
N LYS A 168 20.12 -27.20 1.22
CA LYS A 168 20.39 -28.60 1.50
C LYS A 168 21.46 -28.62 2.59
N ILE A 169 21.05 -28.61 3.85
CA ILE A 169 21.96 -28.80 4.98
C ILE A 169 22.51 -30.22 4.84
N THR A 170 23.73 -30.31 4.33
CA THR A 170 24.43 -31.60 4.12
C THR A 170 25.30 -31.95 5.32
N ASP A 171 25.65 -30.94 6.14
CA ASP A 171 26.35 -31.07 7.40
C ASP A 171 25.79 -30.05 8.42
N LEU A 172 25.45 -30.52 9.63
CA LEU A 172 24.93 -29.68 10.73
C LEU A 172 26.06 -28.91 11.43
N GLN A 173 27.32 -29.36 11.33
CA GLN A 173 28.47 -28.66 11.90
C GLN A 173 28.90 -27.43 11.08
N GLU A 174 28.58 -27.39 9.79
CA GLU A 174 28.90 -26.27 8.89
C GLU A 174 27.79 -25.20 8.80
N ALA A 175 26.59 -25.50 9.31
CA ALA A 175 25.44 -24.62 9.20
C ALA A 175 25.57 -23.41 10.15
N ILE A 176 25.45 -22.20 9.60
CA ILE A 176 25.26 -20.98 10.38
C ILE A 176 23.82 -21.00 10.88
N VAL A 177 23.60 -21.47 12.12
CA VAL A 177 22.28 -21.71 12.72
C VAL A 177 21.28 -20.59 12.43
N PHE A 178 21.69 -19.32 12.57
CA PHE A 178 20.79 -18.22 12.27
C PHE A 178 20.44 -18.13 10.78
N ASN A 179 21.43 -17.95 9.90
CA ASN A 179 21.21 -17.69 8.48
C ASN A 179 20.60 -18.90 7.75
N ASP A 180 20.99 -20.12 8.13
CA ASP A 180 20.66 -21.33 7.38
C ASP A 180 19.42 -22.06 7.91
N ILE A 181 19.03 -21.82 9.17
CA ILE A 181 17.92 -22.54 9.82
C ILE A 181 16.85 -21.57 10.31
N VAL A 182 17.24 -20.59 11.12
CA VAL A 182 16.28 -19.71 11.80
C VAL A 182 15.70 -18.65 10.86
N ALA A 183 16.54 -17.97 10.07
CA ALA A 183 16.12 -16.90 9.17
C ALA A 183 15.10 -17.37 8.11
N PRO A 184 15.25 -18.53 7.45
CA PRO A 184 14.23 -19.04 6.52
C PRO A 184 12.86 -19.32 7.19
N ILE A 185 12.87 -19.78 8.45
CA ILE A 185 11.64 -20.00 9.22
C ILE A 185 10.95 -18.66 9.46
N PHE A 186 11.69 -17.65 9.92
CA PHE A 186 11.15 -16.31 10.15
C PHE A 186 10.70 -15.64 8.85
N GLU A 187 11.46 -15.75 7.76
CA GLU A 187 11.07 -15.23 6.44
C GLU A 187 9.71 -15.79 5.99
N SER A 188 9.48 -17.09 6.20
CA SER A 188 8.27 -17.75 5.73
C SER A 188 7.03 -17.52 6.60
N ARG A 189 7.19 -17.13 7.88
CA ARG A 189 6.08 -17.10 8.85
C ARG A 189 5.95 -15.82 9.67
N CYS A 190 7.03 -15.08 9.88
CA CYS A 190 7.11 -14.05 10.91
C CYS A 190 7.42 -12.66 10.33
N LEU A 191 8.27 -12.57 9.31
CA LEU A 191 8.71 -11.30 8.72
C LEU A 191 7.63 -10.58 7.92
N THR A 192 6.44 -11.16 7.73
CA THR A 192 5.29 -10.39 7.20
C THR A 192 4.88 -9.27 8.17
N CYS A 193 5.03 -9.46 9.49
CA CYS A 193 4.61 -8.51 10.52
C CYS A 193 5.74 -8.01 11.43
N HIS A 194 6.88 -8.72 11.47
CA HIS A 194 8.02 -8.42 12.33
C HIS A 194 9.30 -8.15 11.51
N LYS A 195 9.18 -7.45 10.39
CA LYS A 195 10.34 -6.93 9.65
C LYS A 195 10.67 -5.53 10.14
N GLN A 196 11.91 -5.08 9.98
CA GLN A 196 12.35 -3.79 10.49
C GLN A 196 11.50 -2.60 9.99
N GLU A 197 10.96 -2.72 8.79
CA GLU A 197 10.20 -1.66 8.11
C GLU A 197 8.69 -1.67 8.40
N ASN A 198 8.16 -2.73 9.03
CA ASN A 198 6.74 -2.91 9.31
C ASN A 198 6.47 -3.55 10.68
N ASN A 199 7.40 -3.35 11.62
CA ASN A 199 7.40 -3.98 12.93
C ASN A 199 6.21 -3.54 13.79
N LYS A 200 5.21 -4.40 13.91
CA LYS A 200 4.17 -4.23 14.92
C LYS A 200 4.81 -4.26 16.31
N SER A 201 4.50 -3.26 17.14
CA SER A 201 5.04 -3.10 18.49
C SER A 201 6.56 -3.06 18.58
N GLY A 202 7.23 -2.54 17.54
CA GLY A 202 8.68 -2.31 17.53
C GLY A 202 9.58 -3.56 17.36
N LEU A 203 9.01 -4.77 17.31
CA LEU A 203 9.79 -6.02 17.21
C LEU A 203 10.24 -6.33 15.77
N SER A 204 11.55 -6.48 15.56
CA SER A 204 12.13 -7.00 14.31
C SER A 204 12.77 -8.38 14.51
N LEU A 205 12.40 -9.35 13.68
CA LEU A 205 12.99 -10.69 13.64
C LEU A 205 13.94 -10.90 12.44
N GLU A 206 14.25 -9.81 11.72
CA GLU A 206 15.03 -9.85 10.48
C GLU A 206 16.51 -10.11 10.71
N THR A 207 17.06 -9.66 11.84
CA THR A 207 18.47 -9.88 12.21
C THR A 207 18.59 -10.35 13.66
N PRO A 208 19.71 -11.02 14.03
CA PRO A 208 19.96 -11.44 15.42
C PRO A 208 19.89 -10.28 16.41
N GLU A 209 20.40 -9.11 16.02
CA GLU A 209 20.42 -7.91 16.84
C GLU A 209 18.99 -7.39 17.08
N GLY A 210 18.15 -7.37 16.04
CA GLY A 210 16.74 -6.99 16.16
C GLY A 210 15.97 -7.90 17.13
N ILE A 211 16.23 -9.21 17.06
CA ILE A 211 15.61 -10.21 17.94
C ILE A 211 16.01 -9.96 19.39
N GLN A 212 17.30 -9.69 19.64
CA GLN A 212 17.81 -9.46 20.98
C GLN A 212 17.30 -8.14 21.60
N VAL A 213 17.18 -7.08 20.79
CA VAL A 213 16.60 -5.80 21.22
C VAL A 213 15.14 -5.99 21.65
N GLY A 214 14.38 -6.82 20.92
CA GLY A 214 12.97 -7.09 21.23
C GLY A 214 12.04 -5.96 20.78
N GLY A 215 10.88 -5.85 21.42
CA GLY A 215 9.86 -4.86 21.10
C GLY A 215 9.37 -4.10 22.33
N GLU A 216 8.20 -3.48 22.23
CA GLU A 216 7.56 -2.72 23.34
C GLU A 216 7.35 -3.54 24.62
N ASN A 217 7.29 -4.87 24.50
CA ASN A 217 7.13 -5.81 25.62
C ASN A 217 8.47 -6.28 26.22
N GLY A 218 9.60 -5.67 25.84
CA GLY A 218 10.93 -6.04 26.30
C GLY A 218 11.66 -7.00 25.36
N PRO A 219 12.78 -7.60 25.82
CA PRO A 219 13.64 -8.48 25.01
C PRO A 219 12.87 -9.70 24.52
N SER A 220 12.94 -10.00 23.21
CA SER A 220 12.25 -11.18 22.66
C SER A 220 13.03 -12.47 22.86
N LEU A 221 14.36 -12.36 22.98
CA LEU A 221 15.27 -13.48 23.21
C LEU A 221 16.24 -13.14 24.35
N ILE A 222 16.37 -14.06 25.30
CA ILE A 222 17.34 -13.99 26.41
C ILE A 222 18.45 -15.01 26.12
N PRO A 223 19.68 -14.56 25.79
CA PRO A 223 20.79 -15.46 25.50
C PRO A 223 21.02 -16.47 26.62
N GLY A 224 21.11 -17.76 26.26
CA GLY A 224 21.32 -18.85 27.21
C GLY A 224 20.08 -19.28 28.02
N ASN A 225 18.92 -18.65 27.83
CA ASN A 225 17.69 -19.03 28.52
C ASN A 225 16.47 -19.00 27.59
N SER A 226 16.23 -20.11 26.89
CA SER A 226 15.09 -20.26 25.98
C SER A 226 13.74 -20.22 26.69
N GLU A 227 13.64 -20.81 27.89
CA GLU A 227 12.38 -20.87 28.65
C GLU A 227 11.87 -19.49 29.06
N MET A 228 12.78 -18.57 29.34
CA MET A 228 12.43 -17.19 29.71
C MET A 228 12.27 -16.27 28.50
N SER A 229 12.63 -16.70 27.29
CA SER A 229 12.54 -15.92 26.06
C SER A 229 11.11 -15.84 25.54
N GLU A 230 10.61 -14.62 25.31
CA GLU A 230 9.23 -14.40 24.85
C GLU A 230 8.93 -15.02 23.48
N ILE A 231 9.94 -15.12 22.59
CA ILE A 231 9.79 -15.75 21.28
C ILE A 231 9.47 -17.26 21.35
N VAL A 232 9.75 -17.90 22.48
CA VAL A 232 9.44 -19.33 22.70
C VAL A 232 8.06 -19.50 23.37
N LYS A 233 7.60 -18.50 24.13
CA LYS A 233 6.34 -18.58 24.89
C LYS A 233 5.09 -18.21 24.09
N ARG A 234 5.24 -17.56 22.93
CA ARG A 234 4.16 -17.05 22.08
C ARG A 234 3.96 -17.88 20.83
#